data_AF-B9F0T1-F1
#
_entry.id   AF-B9F0T1-F1
#
_cell.length_a   1.000
_cell.length_b   1.000
_cell.length_c   1.000
_cell.angle_alpha   90.00
_cell.angle_beta   90.00
_cell.angle_gamma   90.00
#
_symmetry.space_group_name_H-M   'P 1'
#
loop_
_entity.id
_entity.type
_entity.pdbx_description
1 polymer ?
#
loop_
_entity_poly.entity_id
_entity_poly.type
_entity_poly.pdbx_seq_one_letter_code
_entity_poly.pdbx_strand_id
1 'polypeptide(L)'
;MASIPLLRLLLPLPLREHFWPSHHRPNDVGVGELHPIFVVPGASCSNLGAWLTDAYIPAVGGEVRRGALKGKGWFGLWENSSDLSTHHYSEEWCLASLIGALEEMGYRDGDNMYGVPYDIRYAPPIPGQASQVYSRHFREFMELVETASEKQHHNKKAIILGHSLGGMVALEFVRNTPSAWRDKYIEHLFLVAPTLSTGFVPTVRNLVSGPKDLLHVANTTALSLRPMWRSFETSIVNVPSPGVFGHEPIVVTKRRNYSAYDLEDLLAAIGFSDGIEPFRRRTIARMNYIEAPMVPLTCINAVGRDTTAIRILMVTSTMNRQK
;
A
#
# COMPACT_ATOMS: atom_id res chain seq x y z
N MET A 1 -13.49 -18.94 -13.53
CA MET A 1 -13.25 -19.15 -12.09
C MET A 1 -12.22 -20.25 -11.92
N ALA A 2 -10.94 -19.89 -11.80
CA ALA A 2 -9.90 -20.79 -11.33
C ALA A 2 -9.52 -20.30 -9.93
N SER A 3 -9.88 -21.06 -8.91
CA SER A 3 -9.48 -20.77 -7.53
C SER A 3 -7.96 -20.82 -7.46
N ILE A 4 -7.34 -19.69 -7.15
CA ILE A 4 -5.92 -19.61 -6.79
C ILE A 4 -5.74 -20.52 -5.55
N PRO A 5 -4.85 -21.53 -5.58
CA PRO A 5 -4.65 -22.42 -4.44
C PRO A 5 -3.99 -21.64 -3.28
N LEU A 6 -4.85 -21.15 -2.40
CA LEU A 6 -4.69 -20.82 -0.98
C LEU A 6 -3.23 -20.64 -0.47
N LEU A 7 -2.66 -19.47 -0.76
CA LEU A 7 -1.73 -18.81 0.15
C LEU A 7 -2.57 -18.11 1.23
N ARG A 8 -2.80 -18.79 2.36
CA ARG A 8 -3.65 -18.27 3.44
C ARG A 8 -2.82 -17.41 4.39
N LEU A 9 -3.22 -16.14 4.46
CA LEU A 9 -2.80 -15.11 5.42
C LEU A 9 -1.36 -14.60 5.21
N LEU A 10 -1.24 -13.36 4.71
CA LEU A 10 -0.05 -12.55 4.91
C LEU A 10 -0.35 -11.65 6.11
N LEU A 11 0.43 -11.78 7.17
CA LEU A 11 0.37 -10.85 8.30
C LEU A 11 1.57 -9.91 8.18
N PRO A 12 1.36 -8.59 8.29
CA PRO A 12 2.49 -7.70 8.43
C PRO A 12 3.16 -7.92 9.80
N LEU A 13 4.49 -8.05 9.80
CA LEU A 13 5.31 -8.45 10.96
C LEU A 13 5.13 -7.61 12.25
N PRO A 14 4.93 -6.27 12.21
CA PRO A 14 4.79 -5.46 13.44
C PRO A 14 3.59 -5.77 14.35
N LEU A 15 2.52 -6.37 13.83
CA LEU A 15 1.32 -6.66 14.64
C LEU A 15 1.49 -7.87 15.58
N ARG A 16 2.56 -8.66 15.41
CA ARG A 16 2.82 -9.86 16.22
C ARG A 16 3.55 -9.55 17.52
N GLU A 17 4.33 -8.48 17.57
CA GLU A 17 5.22 -8.18 18.71
C GLU A 17 4.59 -7.29 19.79
N HIS A 18 3.36 -6.82 19.59
CA HIS A 18 2.60 -6.05 20.59
C HIS A 18 2.17 -6.85 21.83
N PHE A 19 2.55 -8.12 21.95
CA PHE A 19 2.21 -9.00 23.08
C PHE A 19 3.35 -9.27 24.07
N TRP A 20 4.49 -8.56 23.99
CA TRP A 20 5.57 -8.74 24.97
C TRP A 20 6.12 -7.41 25.52
N PRO A 21 6.07 -7.18 26.85
CA PRO A 21 6.64 -5.99 27.45
C PRO A 21 8.16 -6.13 27.53
N SER A 22 8.89 -5.27 26.84
CA SER A 22 10.34 -5.16 27.01
C SER A 22 10.70 -4.00 27.95
N HIS A 23 11.67 -4.26 28.81
CA HIS A 23 12.00 -3.55 30.05
C HIS A 23 12.33 -2.05 29.92
N HIS A 24 11.74 -1.27 30.83
CA HIS A 24 12.10 0.13 31.10
C HIS A 24 13.57 0.33 31.52
N ARG A 25 14.18 1.40 31.00
CA ARG A 25 15.24 2.17 31.68
C ARG A 25 14.97 3.69 31.55
N PRO A 26 15.35 4.52 32.54
CA PRO A 26 14.81 5.87 32.68
C PRO A 26 15.77 7.02 32.30
N ASN A 27 15.14 8.16 31.96
CA ASN A 27 15.58 9.58 31.87
C ASN A 27 16.42 9.98 30.63
N ASP A 28 16.16 11.06 29.89
CA ASP A 28 15.57 12.38 30.23
C ASP A 28 14.78 13.02 29.05
N VAL A 29 13.98 14.04 29.40
CA VAL A 29 13.12 14.95 28.61
C VAL A 29 11.68 14.48 28.34
N GLY A 30 10.73 15.01 29.12
CA GLY A 30 9.37 15.34 28.67
C GLY A 30 8.50 14.26 28.04
N VAL A 31 8.70 12.97 28.34
CA VAL A 31 7.95 11.85 27.74
C VAL A 31 6.41 11.98 27.91
N GLY A 32 5.96 12.77 28.90
CA GLY A 32 4.54 13.04 29.14
C GLY A 32 3.88 14.11 28.25
N GLU A 33 4.58 14.79 27.32
CA GLU A 33 4.01 15.88 26.53
C GLU A 33 3.66 15.55 25.07
N LEU A 34 4.24 14.52 24.47
CA LEU A 34 4.02 14.23 23.04
C LEU A 34 2.72 13.44 22.81
N HIS A 35 2.02 13.79 21.73
CA HIS A 35 0.92 12.96 21.23
C HIS A 35 1.49 11.69 20.59
N PRO A 36 0.94 10.48 20.86
CA PRO A 36 1.42 9.25 20.23
C PRO A 36 1.26 9.31 18.71
N ILE A 37 2.28 8.86 17.97
CA ILE A 37 2.31 8.90 16.50
C ILE A 37 2.20 7.50 15.89
N PHE A 38 1.36 7.39 14.87
CA PHE A 38 1.10 6.16 14.12
C PHE A 38 1.54 6.32 12.68
N VAL A 39 2.54 5.54 12.26
CA VAL A 39 3.20 5.67 10.96
C VAL A 39 2.72 4.59 10.01
N VAL A 40 1.97 4.99 8.98
CA VAL A 40 1.41 4.11 7.93
C VAL A 40 2.31 4.18 6.68
N PRO A 41 3.04 3.10 6.35
CA PRO A 41 4.11 3.15 5.37
C PRO A 41 3.64 3.07 3.90
N GLY A 42 4.53 3.39 2.96
CA GLY A 42 4.27 3.24 1.52
C GLY A 42 4.24 1.78 1.06
N ALA A 43 3.85 1.56 -0.21
CA ALA A 43 3.62 0.23 -0.78
C ALA A 43 4.84 -0.71 -0.79
N SER A 44 6.07 -0.21 -0.71
CA SER A 44 7.30 -1.01 -0.79
C SER A 44 8.03 -1.16 0.54
N CYS A 45 7.43 -0.67 1.63
CA CYS A 45 8.16 -0.40 2.87
C CYS A 45 7.87 -1.36 4.02
N SER A 46 6.83 -2.19 3.89
CA SER A 46 6.49 -3.20 4.89
C SER A 46 7.07 -4.56 4.50
N ASN A 47 7.61 -5.27 5.49
CA ASN A 47 7.94 -6.67 5.34
C ASN A 47 6.66 -7.51 5.27
N LEU A 48 6.65 -8.54 4.42
CA LEU A 48 5.55 -9.50 4.31
C LEU A 48 6.04 -10.89 4.70
N GLY A 49 5.39 -11.51 5.68
CA GLY A 49 5.58 -12.91 6.01
C GLY A 49 4.56 -13.80 5.31
N ALA A 50 4.94 -15.03 4.95
CA ALA A 50 4.04 -16.05 4.41
C ALA A 50 4.19 -17.38 5.14
N TRP A 51 3.14 -18.20 5.08
CA TRP A 51 3.15 -19.59 5.50
C TRP A 51 2.48 -20.45 4.42
N LEU A 52 3.22 -21.44 3.91
CA LEU A 52 2.71 -22.44 2.99
C LEU A 52 1.95 -23.55 3.76
N THR A 53 0.65 -23.62 3.54
CA THR A 53 -0.23 -24.66 4.13
C THR A 53 -0.10 -25.99 3.39
N ASP A 54 -0.63 -27.07 3.99
CA ASP A 54 -0.66 -28.40 3.36
C ASP A 54 -1.42 -28.44 2.04
N ALA A 55 -2.38 -27.52 1.85
CA ALA A 55 -3.13 -27.36 0.61
C ALA A 55 -2.31 -26.76 -0.55
N TYR A 56 -1.14 -26.18 -0.27
CA TYR A 56 -0.27 -25.65 -1.33
C TYR A 56 0.37 -26.77 -2.13
N ILE A 57 0.10 -26.82 -3.43
CA ILE A 57 0.69 -27.79 -4.36
C ILE A 57 1.59 -26.99 -5.34
N PRO A 58 2.92 -27.21 -5.32
CA PRO A 58 3.82 -26.56 -6.28
C PRO A 58 3.46 -26.95 -7.71
N ALA A 59 3.57 -26.00 -8.64
CA ALA A 59 3.40 -26.29 -10.07
C ALA A 59 4.44 -27.31 -10.54
N VAL A 60 3.98 -28.36 -11.24
CA VAL A 60 4.82 -29.44 -11.77
C VAL A 60 5.78 -28.88 -12.83
N GLY A 61 7.08 -29.15 -12.70
CA GLY A 61 8.10 -28.79 -13.70
C GLY A 61 8.85 -27.47 -13.49
N GLY A 62 8.69 -26.80 -12.33
CA GLY A 62 9.53 -25.66 -11.94
C GLY A 62 10.73 -26.08 -11.10
N GLU A 63 11.79 -25.26 -11.09
CA GLU A 63 13.02 -25.43 -10.29
C GLU A 63 12.80 -26.09 -8.91
N VAL A 64 13.75 -26.95 -8.53
CA VAL A 64 13.83 -27.79 -7.31
C VAL A 64 13.50 -27.06 -5.99
N ARG A 65 13.41 -25.72 -5.99
CA ARG A 65 13.21 -24.86 -4.81
C ARG A 65 11.75 -24.46 -4.52
N ARG A 66 10.78 -24.67 -5.43
CA ARG A 66 9.38 -24.27 -5.18
C ARG A 66 8.73 -25.16 -4.10
N GLY A 67 8.30 -24.55 -2.99
CA GLY A 67 7.69 -25.26 -1.87
C GLY A 67 8.66 -25.77 -0.81
N ALA A 68 9.95 -25.42 -0.89
CA ALA A 68 10.99 -25.81 0.09
C ALA A 68 10.71 -25.34 1.54
N LEU A 69 9.80 -24.39 1.71
CA LEU A 69 9.37 -23.84 3.00
C LEU A 69 8.01 -24.41 3.47
N LYS A 70 7.42 -25.35 2.72
CA LYS A 70 6.20 -26.04 3.13
C LYS A 70 6.45 -26.83 4.42
N GLY A 71 5.55 -26.69 5.38
CA GLY A 71 5.68 -27.32 6.70
C GLY A 71 6.71 -26.66 7.63
N LYS A 72 7.39 -25.58 7.22
CA LYS A 72 8.41 -24.88 8.03
C LYS A 72 7.87 -23.67 8.81
N GLY A 73 6.56 -23.46 8.82
CA GLY A 73 5.92 -22.32 9.49
C GLY A 73 6.04 -21.01 8.69
N TRP A 74 6.02 -19.89 9.41
CA TRP A 74 6.13 -18.54 8.84
C TRP A 74 7.56 -18.26 8.37
N PHE A 75 7.70 -17.60 7.22
CA PHE A 75 8.97 -17.11 6.69
C PHE A 75 8.78 -15.74 6.03
N GLY A 76 9.85 -14.94 5.95
CA GLY A 76 9.85 -13.69 5.19
C GLY A 76 9.64 -13.98 3.70
N LEU A 77 8.51 -13.53 3.15
CA LEU A 77 8.26 -13.55 1.71
C LEU A 77 8.83 -12.29 1.04
N TRP A 78 8.80 -11.19 1.78
CA TRP A 78 9.34 -9.91 1.40
C TRP A 78 10.09 -9.33 2.60
N GLU A 79 11.42 -9.36 2.53
CA GLU A 79 12.28 -8.70 3.51
C GLU A 79 12.94 -7.50 2.84
N ASN A 80 12.63 -6.33 3.38
CA ASN A 80 13.02 -5.04 2.84
C ASN A 80 14.54 -4.77 2.93
N SER A 81 15.29 -5.62 3.63
CA SER A 81 16.71 -5.41 3.95
C SER A 81 17.70 -6.38 3.26
N SER A 82 17.24 -7.51 2.73
CA SER A 82 18.15 -8.66 2.55
C SER A 82 18.68 -8.86 1.11
N ASP A 83 17.96 -8.41 0.07
CA ASP A 83 18.29 -8.70 -1.34
C ASP A 83 18.73 -7.48 -2.17
N LEU A 84 18.86 -6.29 -1.55
CA LEU A 84 19.29 -5.05 -2.23
C LEU A 84 20.80 -4.77 -2.11
N SER A 85 21.58 -5.75 -1.65
CA SER A 85 23.03 -5.64 -1.36
C SER A 85 23.94 -5.35 -2.57
N THR A 86 23.39 -5.16 -3.77
CA THR A 86 24.17 -4.82 -4.97
C THR A 86 24.11 -3.34 -5.37
N HIS A 87 23.33 -2.50 -4.69
CA HIS A 87 23.39 -1.05 -4.84
C HIS A 87 23.64 -0.42 -3.47
N HIS A 88 24.66 0.43 -3.36
CA HIS A 88 24.94 1.25 -2.18
C HIS A 88 23.72 2.10 -1.80
N TYR A 89 22.78 1.53 -1.04
CA TYR A 89 21.76 2.28 -0.35
C TYR A 89 22.03 2.14 1.15
N SER A 90 22.42 3.27 1.70
CA SER A 90 22.71 3.60 3.08
C SER A 90 21.53 3.31 4.01
N GLU A 91 21.72 3.59 5.29
CA GLU A 91 20.78 3.68 6.42
C GLU A 91 19.51 4.56 6.16
N GLU A 92 19.20 4.91 4.91
CA GLU A 92 18.18 5.86 4.43
C GLU A 92 17.04 5.18 3.64
N TRP A 93 16.73 3.90 3.90
CA TRP A 93 15.71 3.19 3.14
C TRP A 93 14.29 3.40 3.70
N CYS A 94 13.36 3.76 2.81
CA CYS A 94 11.97 4.10 3.08
C CYS A 94 11.72 5.16 4.16
N LEU A 95 11.35 4.77 5.40
CA LEU A 95 10.98 5.71 6.47
C LEU A 95 12.10 5.88 7.50
N ALA A 96 13.27 5.26 7.29
CA ALA A 96 14.36 5.30 8.27
C ALA A 96 14.74 6.74 8.67
N SER A 97 14.91 7.65 7.71
CA SER A 97 15.22 9.06 8.00
C SER A 97 14.09 9.79 8.74
N LEU A 98 12.83 9.46 8.46
CA LEU A 98 11.68 10.02 9.19
C LEU A 98 11.67 9.52 10.64
N ILE A 99 11.90 8.22 10.83
CA ILE A 99 11.97 7.60 12.16
C ILE A 99 13.10 8.23 12.96
N GLY A 100 14.30 8.37 12.40
CA GLY A 100 15.43 9.02 13.07
C GLY A 100 15.12 10.46 13.49
N ALA A 101 14.47 11.25 12.62
CA ALA A 101 14.05 12.60 12.97
C ALA A 101 12.99 12.63 14.09
N LEU A 102 12.04 11.68 14.10
CA LEU A 102 11.08 11.54 15.19
C LEU A 102 11.77 11.14 16.50
N GLU A 103 12.77 10.26 16.45
CA GLU A 103 13.56 9.86 17.62
C GLU A 103 14.35 11.02 18.22
N GLU A 104 14.94 11.87 17.39
CA GLU A 104 15.58 13.13 17.81
C GLU A 104 14.59 14.08 18.51
N MET A 105 13.31 14.04 18.13
CA MET A 105 12.24 14.79 18.78
C MET A 105 11.71 14.16 20.07
N GLY A 106 12.22 12.97 20.46
CA GLY A 106 11.81 12.26 21.68
C GLY A 106 10.79 11.14 21.47
N TYR A 107 10.48 10.78 20.22
CA TYR A 107 9.67 9.58 19.95
C TYR A 107 10.47 8.29 20.12
N ARG A 108 9.81 7.20 20.51
CA ARG A 108 10.41 5.88 20.75
C ARG A 108 9.49 4.80 20.22
N ASP A 109 10.07 3.89 19.44
CA ASP A 109 9.34 2.74 18.88
C ASP A 109 8.72 1.87 19.98
N GLY A 110 7.45 1.50 19.79
CA GLY A 110 6.68 0.70 20.74
C GLY A 110 6.22 1.42 22.02
N ASP A 111 6.66 2.66 22.24
CA ASP A 111 6.25 3.48 23.39
C ASP A 111 5.28 4.60 22.97
N ASN A 112 5.72 5.59 22.21
CA ASN A 112 4.88 6.69 21.72
C ASN A 112 4.93 6.85 20.19
N MET A 113 5.61 5.94 19.49
CA MET A 113 5.65 5.81 18.04
C MET A 113 5.37 4.36 17.64
N TYR A 114 4.45 4.17 16.71
CA TYR A 114 4.01 2.84 16.31
C TYR A 114 3.92 2.72 14.78
N GLY A 115 4.48 1.65 14.24
CA GLY A 115 4.28 1.28 12.84
C GLY A 115 2.92 0.63 12.61
N VAL A 116 2.23 1.03 11.54
CA VAL A 116 0.91 0.50 11.14
C VAL A 116 1.00 -0.10 9.74
N PRO A 117 1.58 -1.30 9.63
CA PRO A 117 1.78 -1.99 8.36
C PRO A 117 0.48 -2.62 7.83
N TYR A 118 0.38 -2.82 6.52
CA TYR A 118 -0.81 -3.39 5.87
C TYR A 118 -0.45 -4.29 4.68
N ASP A 119 -1.42 -5.10 4.25
CA ASP A 119 -1.26 -5.96 3.08
C ASP A 119 -1.53 -5.16 1.79
N ILE A 120 -0.45 -4.82 1.10
CA ILE A 120 -0.47 -4.00 -0.13
C ILE A 120 -1.22 -4.64 -1.30
N ARG A 121 -1.62 -5.92 -1.19
CA ARG A 121 -2.40 -6.60 -2.23
C ARG A 121 -3.86 -6.15 -2.21
N TYR A 122 -4.34 -5.64 -1.08
CA TYR A 122 -5.74 -5.25 -0.91
C TYR A 122 -5.87 -3.73 -0.90
N ALA A 123 -6.96 -3.24 -1.48
CA ALA A 123 -7.26 -1.81 -1.48
C ALA A 123 -8.08 -1.44 -0.23
N PRO A 124 -7.73 -0.33 0.47
CA PRO A 124 -8.56 0.13 1.58
C PRO A 124 -9.96 0.46 1.06
N PRO A 125 -11.04 0.11 1.78
CA PRO A 125 -12.39 0.45 1.36
C PRO A 125 -12.69 1.93 1.64
N ILE A 126 -13.40 2.61 0.74
CA ILE A 126 -14.13 3.83 1.13
C ILE A 126 -15.29 3.42 2.05
N PRO A 127 -15.85 4.34 2.86
CA PRO A 127 -17.05 4.06 3.66
C PRO A 127 -18.17 3.43 2.83
N GLY A 128 -18.73 2.34 3.37
CA GLY A 128 -19.78 1.53 2.70
C GLY A 128 -19.26 0.40 1.80
N GLN A 129 -17.95 0.35 1.47
CA GLN A 129 -17.37 -0.78 0.76
C GLN A 129 -16.92 -1.89 1.71
N ALA A 130 -17.23 -3.14 1.37
CA ALA A 130 -16.77 -4.29 2.13
C ALA A 130 -15.30 -4.62 1.85
N SER A 131 -14.55 -4.94 2.90
CA SER A 131 -13.22 -5.55 2.78
C SER A 131 -12.88 -6.30 4.06
N GLN A 132 -12.87 -7.64 4.02
CA GLN A 132 -12.60 -8.44 5.21
C GLN A 132 -11.20 -8.17 5.80
N VAL A 133 -10.21 -7.92 4.93
CA VAL A 133 -8.83 -7.62 5.33
C VAL A 133 -8.77 -6.29 6.07
N TYR A 134 -9.39 -5.23 5.51
CA TYR A 134 -9.37 -3.92 6.16
C TYR A 134 -10.34 -3.80 7.33
N SER A 135 -11.46 -4.53 7.36
CA SER A 135 -12.32 -4.58 8.55
C SER A 135 -11.60 -5.17 9.76
N ARG A 136 -10.64 -6.10 9.54
CA ARG A 136 -9.75 -6.56 10.61
C ARG A 136 -8.69 -5.51 10.92
N HIS A 137 -7.96 -5.06 9.92
CA HIS A 137 -6.86 -4.11 10.08
C HIS A 137 -7.30 -2.80 10.76
N PHE A 138 -8.43 -2.21 10.37
CA PHE A 138 -8.96 -1.00 10.98
C PHE A 138 -9.40 -1.21 12.42
N ARG A 139 -9.98 -2.37 12.75
CA ARG A 139 -10.32 -2.68 14.16
C ARG A 139 -9.05 -2.78 15.02
N GLU A 140 -8.04 -3.52 14.55
CA GLU A 140 -6.76 -3.65 15.25
C GLU A 140 -6.06 -2.29 15.39
N PHE A 141 -6.16 -1.41 14.38
CA PHE A 141 -5.62 -0.07 14.44
C PHE A 141 -6.39 0.83 15.42
N MET A 142 -7.72 0.75 15.48
CA MET A 142 -8.51 1.44 16.51
C MET A 142 -8.10 0.99 17.92
N GLU A 143 -8.00 -0.31 18.16
CA GLU A 143 -7.60 -0.88 19.46
C GLU A 143 -6.19 -0.42 19.87
N LEU A 144 -5.28 -0.30 18.90
CA LEU A 144 -3.93 0.21 19.13
C LEU A 144 -3.95 1.69 19.53
N VAL A 145 -4.71 2.53 18.82
CA VAL A 145 -4.89 3.95 19.14
C VAL A 145 -5.50 4.14 20.53
N GLU A 146 -6.54 3.37 20.85
CA GLU A 146 -7.18 3.38 22.17
C GLU A 146 -6.20 3.00 23.28
N THR A 147 -5.44 1.93 23.07
CA THR A 147 -4.45 1.44 24.04
C THR A 147 -3.36 2.48 24.29
N ALA A 148 -2.77 3.04 23.23
CA ALA A 148 -1.74 4.07 23.35
C ALA A 148 -2.28 5.33 24.04
N SER A 149 -3.42 5.85 23.58
CA SER A 149 -4.02 7.07 24.11
C SER A 149 -4.40 6.91 25.58
N GLU A 150 -5.19 5.89 25.93
CA GLU A 150 -5.81 5.78 27.26
C GLU A 150 -4.86 5.23 28.32
N LYS A 151 -4.02 4.24 27.96
CA LYS A 151 -3.21 3.52 28.95
C LYS A 151 -1.79 4.05 29.05
N GLN A 152 -1.24 4.58 27.95
CA GLN A 152 0.19 4.91 27.86
C GLN A 152 0.43 6.42 27.84
N HIS A 153 -0.50 7.22 27.28
CA HIS A 153 -0.28 8.64 27.01
C HIS A 153 -1.34 9.57 27.59
N HIS A 154 -1.90 9.25 28.77
CA HIS A 154 -2.76 10.14 29.57
C HIS A 154 -3.93 10.77 28.81
N ASN A 155 -4.59 10.00 27.93
CA ASN A 155 -5.68 10.43 27.04
C ASN A 155 -5.28 11.48 25.99
N LYS A 156 -3.99 11.56 25.63
CA LYS A 156 -3.56 12.34 24.48
C LYS A 156 -4.05 11.70 23.19
N LYS A 157 -4.66 12.53 22.35
CA LYS A 157 -5.09 12.16 21.01
C LYS A 157 -3.91 11.74 20.14
N ALA A 158 -4.15 10.83 19.21
CA ALA A 158 -3.19 10.28 18.28
C ALA A 158 -2.92 11.19 17.09
N ILE A 159 -1.66 11.23 16.65
CA ILE A 159 -1.26 11.74 15.33
C ILE A 159 -1.13 10.53 14.39
N ILE A 160 -1.77 10.59 13.23
CA ILE A 160 -1.62 9.57 12.20
C ILE A 160 -0.85 10.16 11.02
N LEU A 161 0.23 9.52 10.61
CA LEU A 161 1.06 9.92 9.47
C LEU A 161 1.07 8.81 8.43
N GLY A 162 0.54 9.09 7.24
CA GLY A 162 0.57 8.17 6.11
C GLY A 162 1.44 8.68 4.96
N HIS A 163 2.33 7.82 4.46
CA HIS A 163 3.19 8.11 3.29
C HIS A 163 2.73 7.35 2.05
N SER A 164 2.60 8.02 0.90
CA SER A 164 2.29 7.39 -0.39
C SER A 164 1.01 6.55 -0.32
N LEU A 165 1.05 5.25 -0.65
CA LEU A 165 -0.09 4.34 -0.48
C LEU A 165 -0.57 4.26 0.99
N GLY A 166 0.34 4.41 1.95
CA GLY A 166 -0.02 4.50 3.37
C GLY A 166 -0.83 5.74 3.70
N GLY A 167 -0.66 6.82 2.93
CA GLY A 167 -1.51 8.00 2.99
C GLY A 167 -2.97 7.68 2.61
N MET A 168 -3.18 6.86 1.58
CA MET A 168 -4.53 6.35 1.26
C MET A 168 -5.09 5.52 2.40
N VAL A 169 -4.30 4.59 2.94
CA VAL A 169 -4.75 3.71 4.02
C VAL A 169 -5.12 4.52 5.26
N ALA A 170 -4.29 5.49 5.65
CA ALA A 170 -4.55 6.40 6.77
C ALA A 170 -5.83 7.22 6.55
N LEU A 171 -6.01 7.80 5.35
CA LEU A 171 -7.20 8.57 5.01
C LEU A 171 -8.47 7.72 5.11
N GLU A 172 -8.45 6.51 4.54
CA GLU A 172 -9.62 5.63 4.58
C GLU A 172 -9.86 5.04 5.97
N PHE A 173 -8.81 4.76 6.75
CA PHE A 173 -8.96 4.38 8.16
C PHE A 173 -9.76 5.46 8.90
N VAL A 174 -9.30 6.70 8.84
CA VAL A 174 -9.99 7.82 9.50
C VAL A 174 -11.43 7.91 8.98
N ARG A 175 -11.68 7.96 7.66
CA ARG A 175 -13.05 8.05 7.11
C ARG A 175 -13.99 6.92 7.55
N ASN A 176 -13.48 5.71 7.77
CA ASN A 176 -14.28 4.54 8.17
C ASN A 176 -14.52 4.42 9.69
N THR A 177 -13.91 5.27 10.52
CA THR A 177 -14.17 5.26 11.98
C THR A 177 -15.43 6.05 12.35
N PRO A 178 -16.09 5.77 13.50
CA PRO A 178 -17.21 6.57 13.97
C PRO A 178 -16.79 8.03 14.27
N SER A 179 -17.66 9.01 14.02
CA SER A 179 -17.36 10.44 14.27
C SER A 179 -16.94 10.70 15.71
N ALA A 180 -17.74 10.24 16.68
CA ALA A 180 -17.44 10.39 18.10
C ALA A 180 -16.11 9.73 18.50
N TRP A 181 -15.70 8.66 17.81
CA TRP A 181 -14.41 8.01 18.03
C TRP A 181 -13.27 8.91 17.54
N ARG A 182 -13.38 9.45 16.31
CA ARG A 182 -12.36 10.37 15.78
C ARG A 182 -12.21 11.62 16.63
N ASP A 183 -13.32 12.21 17.04
CA ASP A 183 -13.34 13.43 17.86
C ASP A 183 -12.65 13.20 19.21
N LYS A 184 -12.75 11.98 19.75
CA LYS A 184 -12.10 11.57 21.00
C LYS A 184 -10.63 11.27 20.82
N TYR A 185 -10.23 10.57 19.75
CA TYR A 185 -8.90 9.97 19.67
C TYR A 185 -7.95 10.58 18.64
N ILE A 186 -8.41 11.35 17.67
CA ILE A 186 -7.54 11.84 16.59
C ILE A 186 -7.23 13.32 16.79
N GLU A 187 -5.94 13.62 16.91
CA GLU A 187 -5.42 14.98 16.98
C GLU A 187 -5.26 15.53 15.57
N HIS A 188 -4.54 14.80 14.73
CA HIS A 188 -4.13 15.27 13.42
C HIS A 188 -3.85 14.11 12.46
N LEU A 189 -4.18 14.33 11.19
CA LEU A 189 -3.84 13.44 10.08
C LEU A 189 -2.80 14.12 9.17
N PHE A 190 -1.60 13.56 9.07
CA PHE A 190 -0.58 13.96 8.11
C PHE A 190 -0.58 13.00 6.92
N LEU A 191 -0.76 13.55 5.72
CA LEU A 191 -0.65 12.80 4.48
C LEU A 191 0.54 13.31 3.68
N VAL A 192 1.55 12.47 3.50
CA VAL A 192 2.80 12.81 2.78
C VAL A 192 2.82 12.09 1.44
N ALA A 193 2.78 12.87 0.36
CA ALA A 193 2.68 12.39 -1.02
C ALA A 193 1.61 11.29 -1.21
N PRO A 194 0.38 11.43 -0.63
CA PRO A 194 -0.60 10.35 -0.60
C PRO A 194 -1.05 9.94 -2.00
N THR A 195 -1.38 8.66 -2.16
CA THR A 195 -2.22 8.25 -3.29
C THR A 195 -3.68 8.58 -2.98
N LEU A 196 -4.35 9.31 -3.87
CA LEU A 196 -5.73 9.79 -3.67
C LEU A 196 -6.65 9.20 -4.73
N SER A 197 -7.96 9.32 -4.51
CA SER A 197 -9.01 8.81 -5.43
C SER A 197 -8.96 9.43 -6.83
N THR A 198 -8.26 10.54 -7.00
CA THR A 198 -8.01 11.19 -8.29
C THR A 198 -7.02 10.41 -9.17
N GLY A 199 -6.19 9.56 -8.56
CA GLY A 199 -5.25 8.69 -9.26
C GLY A 199 -4.04 9.38 -9.86
N PHE A 200 -3.15 8.58 -10.45
CA PHE A 200 -1.90 9.06 -11.04
C PHE A 200 -1.44 8.18 -12.21
N VAL A 201 -0.81 8.79 -13.21
CA VAL A 201 -0.44 8.13 -14.49
C VAL A 201 0.46 6.89 -14.30
N PRO A 202 1.49 6.89 -13.42
CA PRO A 202 2.33 5.70 -13.21
C PRO A 202 1.59 4.40 -12.88
N THR A 203 0.39 4.43 -12.31
CA THR A 203 -0.35 3.17 -12.07
C THR A 203 -0.76 2.50 -13.39
N VAL A 204 -1.10 3.29 -14.42
CA VAL A 204 -1.45 2.78 -15.75
C VAL A 204 -0.23 2.16 -16.42
N ARG A 205 0.95 2.80 -16.27
CA ARG A 205 2.23 2.21 -16.69
C ARG A 205 2.44 0.85 -16.04
N ASN A 206 2.19 0.72 -14.74
CA ASN A 206 2.38 -0.54 -14.03
C ASN A 206 1.39 -1.63 -14.48
N LEU A 207 0.16 -1.25 -14.85
CA LEU A 207 -0.81 -2.18 -15.45
C LEU A 207 -0.36 -2.67 -16.84
N VAL A 208 0.26 -1.80 -17.65
CA VAL A 208 0.72 -2.13 -19.01
C VAL A 208 2.04 -2.91 -18.98
N SER A 209 3.03 -2.43 -18.22
CA SER A 209 4.44 -2.87 -18.30
C SER A 209 4.94 -3.60 -17.05
N GLY A 210 4.11 -3.67 -16.00
CA GLY A 210 4.47 -4.25 -14.70
C GLY A 210 5.04 -3.24 -13.70
N PRO A 211 5.15 -3.61 -12.41
CA PRO A 211 5.43 -2.73 -11.28
C PRO A 211 6.93 -2.37 -11.16
N LYS A 212 7.49 -1.75 -12.21
CA LYS A 212 8.88 -1.31 -12.22
C LYS A 212 9.14 -0.33 -11.08
N ASP A 213 10.23 -0.55 -10.34
CA ASP A 213 10.70 0.28 -9.22
C ASP A 213 9.75 0.34 -8.00
N LEU A 214 8.67 -0.46 -8.02
CA LEU A 214 7.73 -0.57 -6.90
C LEU A 214 7.98 -1.85 -6.09
N LEU A 215 8.31 -2.94 -6.78
CA LEU A 215 8.60 -4.24 -6.18
C LEU A 215 9.88 -4.81 -6.81
N HIS A 216 10.92 -5.04 -5.99
CA HIS A 216 12.07 -5.85 -6.34
C HIS A 216 11.86 -7.34 -6.02
N VAL A 217 11.89 -8.19 -7.04
CA VAL A 217 11.99 -9.65 -6.87
C VAL A 217 13.20 -10.12 -7.66
N ALA A 218 14.16 -10.75 -6.99
CA ALA A 218 15.42 -11.19 -7.60
C ALA A 218 15.17 -12.04 -8.86
N ASN A 219 16.00 -11.84 -9.90
CA ASN A 219 15.93 -12.54 -11.19
C ASN A 219 14.59 -12.40 -11.94
N THR A 220 13.83 -11.34 -11.69
CA THR A 220 12.59 -11.04 -12.43
C THR A 220 12.69 -9.72 -13.20
N THR A 221 11.79 -9.56 -14.18
CA THR A 221 11.56 -8.31 -14.91
C THR A 221 10.21 -7.72 -14.51
N ALA A 222 10.01 -6.41 -14.75
CA ALA A 222 8.70 -5.78 -14.55
C ALA A 222 7.58 -6.54 -15.31
N LEU A 223 7.83 -6.92 -16.57
CA LEU A 223 6.86 -7.67 -17.38
C LEU A 223 6.51 -9.05 -16.79
N SER A 224 7.49 -9.78 -16.24
CA SER A 224 7.22 -11.05 -15.57
C SER A 224 6.47 -10.90 -14.25
N LEU A 225 6.60 -9.74 -13.57
CA LEU A 225 5.83 -9.42 -12.36
C LEU A 225 4.43 -8.87 -12.67
N ARG A 226 4.13 -8.52 -13.93
CA ARG A 226 2.84 -7.93 -14.32
C ARG A 226 1.62 -8.79 -13.97
N PRO A 227 1.61 -10.14 -14.16
CA PRO A 227 0.47 -10.96 -13.75
C PRO A 227 0.21 -10.93 -12.25
N MET A 228 1.28 -10.96 -11.44
CA MET A 228 1.19 -10.80 -9.98
C MET A 228 0.63 -9.42 -9.63
N TRP A 229 1.18 -8.35 -10.20
CA TRP A 229 0.69 -6.99 -9.93
C TRP A 229 -0.79 -6.82 -10.27
N ARG A 230 -1.22 -7.31 -11.44
CA ARG A 230 -2.63 -7.29 -11.87
C ARG A 230 -3.56 -8.11 -10.96
N SER A 231 -3.03 -9.04 -10.17
CA SER A 231 -3.82 -9.78 -9.17
C SER A 231 -4.12 -8.97 -7.90
N PHE A 232 -3.42 -7.84 -7.67
CA PHE A 232 -3.62 -7.02 -6.48
C PHE A 232 -4.77 -6.04 -6.72
N GLU A 233 -5.65 -5.89 -5.74
CA GLU A 233 -6.70 -4.86 -5.77
C GLU A 233 -6.09 -3.46 -5.88
N THR A 234 -4.93 -3.21 -5.25
CA THR A 234 -4.24 -1.92 -5.27
C THR A 234 -3.76 -1.48 -6.66
N SER A 235 -3.63 -2.42 -7.61
CA SER A 235 -3.12 -2.13 -8.95
C SER A 235 -4.01 -1.22 -9.79
N ILE A 236 -5.31 -1.18 -9.48
CA ILE A 236 -6.33 -0.48 -10.27
C ILE A 236 -7.06 0.64 -9.52
N VAL A 237 -7.00 0.70 -8.19
CA VAL A 237 -7.79 1.68 -7.39
C VAL A 237 -7.26 3.11 -7.43
N ASN A 238 -6.11 3.34 -8.07
CA ASN A 238 -5.43 4.63 -8.20
C ASN A 238 -5.26 5.08 -9.66
N VAL A 239 -6.04 4.51 -10.58
CA VAL A 239 -6.00 4.93 -11.99
C VAL A 239 -6.54 6.36 -12.13
N PRO A 240 -6.01 7.14 -13.10
CA PRO A 240 -6.43 8.52 -13.33
C PRO A 240 -7.95 8.68 -13.42
N SER A 241 -8.52 9.55 -12.59
CA SER A 241 -9.96 9.80 -12.60
C SER A 241 -10.35 10.79 -13.70
N PRO A 242 -11.53 10.62 -14.33
CA PRO A 242 -12.03 11.56 -15.32
C PRO A 242 -12.18 12.99 -14.79
N GLY A 243 -12.53 13.16 -13.51
CA GLY A 243 -12.71 14.47 -12.89
C GLY A 243 -11.45 15.33 -12.82
N VAL A 244 -10.25 14.74 -12.90
CA VAL A 244 -8.97 15.46 -12.88
C VAL A 244 -8.27 15.41 -14.23
N PHE A 245 -8.23 14.25 -14.88
CA PHE A 245 -7.46 14.03 -16.10
C PHE A 245 -8.27 14.27 -17.38
N GLY A 246 -9.60 14.36 -17.28
CA GLY A 246 -10.49 14.66 -18.39
C GLY A 246 -10.23 13.79 -19.63
N HIS A 247 -10.20 14.44 -20.80
CA HIS A 247 -9.94 13.80 -22.08
C HIS A 247 -8.47 13.78 -22.49
N GLU A 248 -7.54 14.19 -21.61
CA GLU A 248 -6.13 14.15 -21.95
C GLU A 248 -5.69 12.69 -22.21
N PRO A 249 -4.96 12.42 -23.31
CA PRO A 249 -4.46 11.09 -23.58
C PRO A 249 -3.47 10.60 -22.51
N ILE A 250 -3.87 9.58 -21.74
CA ILE A 250 -3.02 8.89 -20.76
C ILE A 250 -2.18 7.82 -21.47
N VAL A 251 -2.77 7.12 -22.45
CA VAL A 251 -2.06 6.13 -23.27
C VAL A 251 -2.23 6.48 -24.74
N VAL A 252 -1.11 6.61 -25.45
CA VAL A 252 -1.08 6.95 -26.87
C VAL A 252 -0.54 5.77 -27.65
N THR A 253 -1.37 5.13 -28.46
CA THR A 253 -0.95 4.00 -29.30
C THR A 253 -1.00 4.38 -30.78
N LYS A 254 -0.48 3.52 -31.66
CA LYS A 254 -0.60 3.72 -33.11
C LYS A 254 -2.05 3.67 -33.62
N ARG A 255 -2.97 3.05 -32.87
CA ARG A 255 -4.35 2.78 -33.32
C ARG A 255 -5.39 3.66 -32.65
N ARG A 256 -5.22 3.92 -31.35
CA ARG A 256 -6.15 4.66 -30.51
C ARG A 256 -5.43 5.31 -29.33
N ASN A 257 -5.92 6.47 -28.94
CA ASN A 257 -5.55 7.10 -27.67
C ASN A 257 -6.61 6.79 -26.62
N TYR A 258 -6.17 6.61 -25.37
CA TYR A 258 -7.02 6.32 -24.23
C TYR A 258 -6.87 7.45 -23.22
N SER A 259 -7.99 8.08 -22.88
CA SER A 259 -8.13 9.05 -21.79
C SER A 259 -8.59 8.37 -20.50
N ALA A 260 -8.84 9.14 -19.45
CA ALA A 260 -9.39 8.61 -18.19
C ALA A 260 -10.79 8.00 -18.37
N TYR A 261 -11.54 8.46 -19.38
CA TYR A 261 -12.85 7.90 -19.73
C TYR A 261 -12.76 6.53 -20.41
N ASP A 262 -11.60 6.20 -20.98
CA ASP A 262 -11.41 4.99 -21.78
C ASP A 262 -10.74 3.85 -20.99
N LEU A 263 -10.71 3.93 -19.66
CA LEU A 263 -9.95 2.97 -18.83
C LEU A 263 -10.46 1.53 -18.95
N GLU A 264 -11.77 1.30 -19.06
CA GLU A 264 -12.29 -0.06 -19.29
C GLU A 264 -11.84 -0.63 -20.65
N ASP A 265 -11.91 0.19 -21.69
CA ASP A 265 -11.44 -0.16 -23.03
C ASP A 265 -9.93 -0.43 -23.04
N LEU A 266 -9.16 0.35 -22.27
CA LEU A 266 -7.73 0.15 -22.10
C LEU A 266 -7.46 -1.19 -21.41
N LEU A 267 -8.18 -1.53 -20.33
CA LEU A 267 -8.04 -2.81 -19.62
C LEU A 267 -8.29 -4.00 -20.56
N ALA A 268 -9.32 -3.91 -21.41
CA ALA A 268 -9.57 -4.91 -22.45
C ALA A 268 -8.42 -4.97 -23.47
N ALA A 269 -7.97 -3.82 -23.98
CA ALA A 269 -6.94 -3.72 -25.00
C ALA A 269 -5.57 -4.26 -24.55
N ILE A 270 -5.24 -4.17 -23.26
CA ILE A 270 -3.99 -4.69 -22.68
C ILE A 270 -4.10 -6.16 -22.24
N GLY A 271 -5.19 -6.83 -22.60
CA GLY A 271 -5.47 -8.23 -22.25
C GLY A 271 -5.69 -8.43 -20.75
N PHE A 272 -6.34 -7.48 -20.07
CA PHE A 272 -6.65 -7.55 -18.64
C PHE A 272 -8.16 -7.38 -18.36
N SER A 273 -8.99 -8.12 -19.11
CA SER A 273 -10.45 -8.05 -18.96
C SER A 273 -10.95 -8.46 -17.57
N ASP A 274 -10.23 -9.34 -16.87
CA ASP A 274 -10.54 -9.71 -15.47
C ASP A 274 -10.47 -8.52 -14.50
N GLY A 275 -9.77 -7.45 -14.88
CA GLY A 275 -9.69 -6.20 -14.11
C GLY A 275 -10.89 -5.26 -14.28
N ILE A 276 -11.76 -5.49 -15.28
CA ILE A 276 -12.87 -4.58 -15.60
C ILE A 276 -13.93 -4.58 -14.50
N GLU A 277 -14.33 -5.75 -14.01
CA GLU A 277 -15.32 -5.79 -12.93
C GLU A 277 -14.76 -5.13 -11.66
N PRO A 278 -13.57 -5.51 -11.15
CA PRO A 278 -13.00 -4.86 -9.97
C PRO A 278 -12.86 -3.34 -10.14
N PHE A 279 -12.53 -2.87 -11.36
CA PHE A 279 -12.53 -1.45 -11.68
C PHE A 279 -13.93 -0.83 -11.49
N ARG A 280 -14.98 -1.39 -12.08
CA ARG A 280 -16.36 -0.90 -11.95
C ARG A 280 -16.82 -0.87 -10.50
N ARG A 281 -16.64 -1.97 -9.78
CA ARG A 281 -17.18 -2.14 -8.43
C ARG A 281 -16.46 -1.29 -7.39
N ARG A 282 -15.13 -1.24 -7.44
CA ARG A 282 -14.32 -0.56 -6.40
C ARG A 282 -13.86 0.82 -6.82
N THR A 283 -13.34 0.94 -8.04
CA THR A 283 -12.57 2.13 -8.46
C THR A 283 -13.49 3.28 -8.84
N ILE A 284 -14.57 3.03 -9.60
CA ILE A 284 -15.52 4.09 -9.99
C ILE A 284 -16.14 4.74 -8.75
N ALA A 285 -16.61 3.94 -7.78
CA ALA A 285 -17.17 4.46 -6.53
C ALA A 285 -16.15 5.30 -5.74
N ARG A 286 -14.88 4.85 -5.70
CA ARG A 286 -13.78 5.60 -5.07
C ARG A 286 -13.51 6.94 -5.75
N MET A 287 -13.50 6.99 -7.09
CA MET A 287 -13.29 8.24 -7.83
C MET A 287 -14.33 9.31 -7.50
N ASN A 288 -15.55 8.89 -7.17
CA ASN A 288 -16.68 9.78 -6.83
C ASN A 288 -16.79 10.09 -5.33
N TYR A 289 -15.91 9.53 -4.49
CA TYR A 289 -15.94 9.73 -3.04
C TYR A 289 -15.01 10.86 -2.61
N ILE A 290 -15.59 12.03 -2.30
CA ILE A 290 -14.86 13.29 -2.05
C ILE A 290 -15.03 13.76 -0.58
N GLU A 291 -15.63 12.95 0.28
CA GLU A 291 -15.92 13.33 1.67
C GLU A 291 -14.67 13.61 2.51
N ALA A 292 -14.68 14.69 3.29
CA ALA A 292 -13.56 15.03 4.16
C ALA A 292 -13.43 14.02 5.33
N PRO A 293 -12.22 13.78 5.86
CA PRO A 293 -12.02 12.89 7.01
C PRO A 293 -12.56 13.45 8.34
N MET A 294 -12.99 14.72 8.35
CA MET A 294 -13.54 15.43 9.52
C MET A 294 -12.62 15.44 10.74
N VAL A 295 -11.31 15.51 10.50
CA VAL A 295 -10.25 15.73 11.50
C VAL A 295 -9.27 16.77 10.95
N PRO A 296 -8.49 17.45 11.80
CA PRO A 296 -7.38 18.29 11.33
C PRO A 296 -6.47 17.51 10.37
N LEU A 297 -6.19 18.11 9.21
CA LEU A 297 -5.50 17.46 8.10
C LEU A 297 -4.39 18.37 7.56
N THR A 298 -3.18 17.83 7.44
CA THR A 298 -2.11 18.42 6.65
C THR A 298 -1.74 17.48 5.52
N CYS A 299 -1.83 17.97 4.29
CA CYS A 299 -1.45 17.22 3.09
C CYS A 299 -0.22 17.87 2.46
N ILE A 300 0.87 17.11 2.37
CA ILE A 300 2.17 17.56 1.86
C ILE A 300 2.41 16.90 0.52
N ASN A 301 2.45 17.69 -0.55
CA ASN A 301 2.75 17.22 -1.91
C ASN A 301 3.89 18.03 -2.51
N ALA A 302 4.77 17.37 -3.25
CA ALA A 302 5.78 18.05 -4.04
C ALA A 302 5.15 18.71 -5.27
N VAL A 303 5.60 19.92 -5.60
CA VAL A 303 5.19 20.68 -6.79
C VAL A 303 6.43 21.12 -7.58
N GLY A 304 6.27 21.45 -8.86
CA GLY A 304 7.35 22.00 -9.70
C GLY A 304 8.39 21.00 -10.21
N ARG A 305 8.15 19.69 -10.01
CA ARG A 305 8.90 18.62 -10.68
C ARG A 305 8.10 18.14 -11.88
N ASP A 306 8.76 18.04 -13.05
CA ASP A 306 8.18 17.40 -14.23
C ASP A 306 7.86 15.94 -13.90
N THR A 307 6.59 15.71 -13.55
CA THR A 307 6.08 14.38 -13.22
C THR A 307 5.52 13.83 -14.51
N THR A 308 6.13 12.77 -15.03
CA THR A 308 5.89 12.36 -16.41
C THR A 308 4.40 12.06 -16.68
N ALA A 309 3.78 12.86 -17.55
CA ALA A 309 2.61 12.41 -18.32
C ALA A 309 3.12 11.34 -19.31
N ILE A 310 3.22 10.09 -18.86
CA ILE A 310 3.84 9.03 -19.66
C ILE A 310 2.94 8.72 -20.86
N ARG A 311 3.31 9.24 -22.04
CA ARG A 311 2.81 8.73 -23.33
C ARG A 311 3.37 7.33 -23.55
N ILE A 312 2.63 6.30 -23.13
CA ILE A 312 3.03 4.91 -23.36
C ILE A 312 2.82 4.57 -24.83
N LEU A 313 3.88 4.63 -25.65
CA LEU A 313 3.86 4.20 -27.04
C LEU A 313 3.87 2.67 -27.10
N MET A 314 2.70 2.01 -27.12
CA MET A 314 2.64 0.57 -27.34
C MET A 314 2.96 0.25 -28.81
N VAL A 315 4.17 -0.26 -29.06
CA VAL A 315 4.54 -0.90 -30.33
C VAL A 315 4.18 -2.39 -30.22
N THR A 316 3.10 -2.80 -30.86
CA THR A 316 2.76 -4.21 -31.00
C THR A 316 3.71 -4.86 -32.01
N SER A 317 4.58 -5.76 -31.53
CA SER A 317 5.35 -6.67 -32.38
C SER A 317 4.48 -7.86 -32.76
N THR A 318 4.01 -7.91 -34.00
CA THR A 318 3.48 -9.13 -34.61
C THR A 318 4.64 -9.99 -35.08
N MET A 319 4.91 -11.10 -34.40
CA MET A 319 5.72 -12.19 -34.96
C MET A 319 4.94 -12.82 -36.13
N ASN A 320 5.36 -12.55 -37.35
CA ASN A 320 4.95 -13.34 -38.50
C ASN A 320 5.59 -14.72 -38.39
N ARG A 321 4.77 -15.78 -38.33
CA ARG A 321 5.23 -17.13 -38.70
C ARG A 321 5.62 -17.09 -40.17
N GLN A 322 6.90 -17.30 -40.47
CA GLN A 322 7.31 -17.66 -41.81
C GLN A 322 6.70 -19.02 -42.17
N LYS A 323 6.28 -19.12 -43.43
CA LYS A 323 5.74 -20.32 -44.07
C LYS A 323 6.76 -21.45 -44.10
#